data_AF-E6PGP9-F1
#
_entry.id   AF-E6PGP9-F1
#
_cell.length_a   1.000
_cell.length_b   1.000
_cell.length_c   1.000
_cell.angle_alpha   90.00
_cell.angle_beta   90.00
_cell.angle_gamma   90.00
#
_symmetry.space_group_name_H-M   'P 1'
#
loop_
_entity.id
_entity.type
_entity.pdbx_description
1 polymer ?
#
loop_
_entity_poly.entity_id
_entity_poly.type
_entity_poly.pdbx_seq_one_letter_code
_entity_poly.pdbx_strand_id
1 'polypeptide(L)' 'MTAAPLCSAYAFVFTYVMLWLINLITPVKVPPEGEEQGLDIALHGERPYPLGL' A
#
# COMPACT_ATOMS: atom_id res chain seq x y z
N MET A 1 -19.34 -20.12 -16.91
CA MET A 1 -18.72 -20.33 -15.58
C MET A 1 -17.19 -20.11 -15.57
N THR A 2 -16.54 -19.91 -16.72
CA THR A 2 -15.07 -19.81 -16.82
C THR A 2 -14.50 -18.39 -16.73
N ALA A 3 -15.31 -17.35 -16.97
CA ALA A 3 -14.83 -15.96 -17.00
C ALA A 3 -14.33 -15.46 -15.63
N ALA A 4 -15.09 -15.68 -14.56
CA ALA A 4 -14.73 -15.24 -13.22
C ALA A 4 -13.35 -15.74 -12.74
N PRO A 5 -13.03 -17.05 -12.79
CA PRO A 5 -11.71 -17.51 -12.33
C PRO A 5 -10.56 -17.00 -13.21
N LEU A 6 -10.76 -16.86 -14.52
CA LEU A 6 -9.73 -16.31 -15.42
C LEU A 6 -9.46 -14.83 -15.13
N CYS A 7 -10.51 -14.03 -14.94
CA CYS A 7 -10.37 -12.63 -14.56
C CYS A 7 -9.67 -12.48 -13.21
N SER A 8 -10.04 -13.29 -12.21
CA SER A 8 -9.39 -13.26 -10.89
C SER A 8 -7.91 -13.64 -10.97
N ALA A 9 -7.57 -14.69 -11.72
CA ALA A 9 -6.17 -15.11 -11.91
C ALA A 9 -5.35 -14.00 -12.60
N TYR A 10 -5.88 -13.39 -13.65
CA TYR A 10 -5.23 -12.28 -14.34
C TYR A 10 -5.04 -11.07 -13.42
N ALA A 11 -6.11 -10.61 -12.75
CA ALA A 11 -6.06 -9.46 -11.86
C ALA A 11 -5.05 -9.67 -10.72
N PHE A 12 -5.00 -10.87 -10.14
CA PHE A 12 -4.07 -11.21 -9.07
C PHE A 12 -2.61 -11.19 -9.56
N VAL A 13 -2.28 -11.96 -10.60
CA VAL A 13 -0.90 -12.07 -11.10
C VAL A 13 -0.41 -10.74 -11.62
N PHE A 14 -1.21 -10.04 -12.43
CA PHE A 14 -0.83 -8.75 -13.00
C PHE A 14 -0.55 -7.73 -11.90
N THR A 15 -1.46 -7.57 -10.93
CA THR A 15 -1.28 -6.62 -9.83
C THR A 15 -0.06 -6.96 -8.98
N TYR A 16 0.16 -8.24 -8.68
CA TYR A 16 1.32 -8.67 -7.91
C TYR A 16 2.65 -8.34 -8.61
N VAL A 17 2.74 -8.59 -9.92
CA VAL A 17 3.92 -8.25 -10.72
C VAL A 17 4.13 -6.73 -10.76
N MET A 18 3.07 -5.94 -10.94
CA MET A 18 3.17 -4.49 -10.92
C MET A 18 3.65 -3.96 -9.58
N LEU A 19 3.08 -4.44 -8.46
CA LEU A 19 3.50 -4.08 -7.11
C LEU A 19 4.99 -4.41 -6.88
N TRP A 20 5.45 -5.57 -7.36
CA TRP A 20 6.85 -5.93 -7.28
C TRP A 20 7.75 -4.96 -8.06
N LEU A 21 7.39 -4.62 -9.31
CA LEU A 21 8.15 -3.68 -10.13
C LEU A 21 8.24 -2.29 -9.53
N ILE A 22 7.12 -1.73 -9.08
CA ILE A 22 7.12 -0.38 -8.49
C ILE A 22 7.92 -0.37 -7.18
N ASN A 23 7.88 -1.45 -6.38
CA ASN A 23 8.62 -1.54 -5.14
C ASN A 23 10.15 -1.54 -5.34
N LEU A 24 10.63 -1.91 -6.54
CA LEU A 24 12.05 -1.82 -6.88
C LEU A 24 12.52 -0.37 -7.06
N ILE A 25 11.66 0.52 -7.55
CA ILE A 25 12.00 1.92 -7.87
C ILE A 25 11.60 2.84 -6.71
N THR A 26 10.37 2.67 -6.24
CA THR A 26 9.75 3.45 -5.16
C THR A 26 9.15 2.46 -4.16
N PRO A 27 9.85 2.18 -3.04
CA PRO A 27 9.36 1.28 -2.02
C PRO A 27 7.93 1.64 -1.62
N VAL A 28 6.99 0.70 -1.81
CA VAL A 28 5.56 0.96 -1.59
C VAL A 28 5.25 0.93 -0.09
N LYS A 29 5.98 0.11 0.65
CA LYS A 29 5.82 -0.03 2.09
C LYS A 29 6.67 1.02 2.82
N VAL A 30 6.03 1.74 3.73
CA VAL A 30 6.70 2.68 4.64
C VAL A 30 7.63 1.91 5.58
N PRO A 31 8.80 2.46 5.96
CA PRO A 31 9.66 1.84 6.97
C PRO A 31 8.93 1.64 8.30
N PRO A 32 9.35 0.66 9.13
CA PRO A 32 8.70 0.33 10.40
C PRO A 32 8.51 1.54 11.33
N GLU A 33 9.49 2.43 11.35
CA GLU A 33 9.47 3.68 12.13
C GLU A 33 8.29 4.58 11.75
N GLY A 34 7.94 4.65 10.46
CA GLY A 34 6.79 5.41 9.97
C GLY A 34 5.46 4.69 10.19
N GLU A 35 5.46 3.35 10.24
CA GLU A 35 4.27 2.56 10.62
C GLU A 35 3.92 2.79 12.10
N GLU A 36 4.92 2.85 12.98
CA GLU A 36 4.73 3.08 14.43
C GLU A 36 4.28 4.52 14.75
N GLN A 37 4.79 5.51 14.02
CA GLN A 37 4.43 6.92 14.21
C GLN A 37 3.04 7.27 13.65
N GLY A 38 2.53 6.47 12.72
CA GLY A 38 1.31 6.73 11.98
C GLY A 38 1.58 7.47 10.66
N LEU A 39 0.84 7.08 9.62
CA LEU A 39 1.08 7.50 8.24
C LEU A 39 0.95 9.01 8.03
N ASP A 40 0.05 9.65 8.76
CA ASP A 40 -0.17 11.10 8.66
C ASP A 40 1.05 11.89 9.14
N ILE A 41 1.67 11.45 10.24
CA ILE A 41 2.91 12.05 10.74
C ILE A 41 4.07 11.70 9.81
N ALA A 42 4.17 10.43 9.40
CA ALA A 42 5.30 9.92 8.64
C ALA A 42 5.37 10.45 7.19
N LEU A 43 4.23 10.66 6.52
CA LEU A 43 4.17 11.12 5.13
C LEU A 43 3.76 12.59 4.97
N HIS A 44 2.92 13.11 5.85
CA HIS A 44 2.35 14.46 5.71
C HIS A 44 2.82 15.43 6.80
N GLY A 45 3.51 14.95 7.85
CA GLY A 45 4.01 15.78 8.95
C GLY A 45 2.90 16.38 9.82
N GLU A 46 1.67 15.86 9.70
CA GLU A 46 0.49 16.38 10.36
C GLU A 46 -0.14 15.36 11.31
N ARG A 47 -0.94 15.87 12.26
CA ARG A 47 -1.82 15.05 13.09
C ARG A 47 -3.26 15.39 12.70
N PRO A 48 -4.03 14.47 12.09
CA PRO A 48 -5.37 14.79 11.58
C PRO A 48 -6.35 15.19 12.69
N TYR A 49 -6.13 14.67 13.89
CA TYR A 49 -6.93 14.96 15.07
C TYR A 49 -6.04 15.47 16.21
N PRO A 50 -6.48 16.53 16.93
CA PRO A 50 -5.87 16.87 18.21
C PRO A 50 -6.08 15.71 19.18
N LEU A 51 -5.04 15.35 19.91
CA LEU A 51 -5.05 14.23 20.85
C LEU A 51 -6.01 14.53 22.03
N GLY A 52 -7.26 14.10 21.92
CA GLY A 52 -8.18 13.98 23.07
C GLY A 52 -9.18 15.10 23.32
N LEU A 53 -9.82 15.66 22.28
CA LEU A 53 -11.08 16.42 22.41
C LEU A 53 -12.19 15.79 21.57
#